data_AF-A0A6A6XYJ1-F1
#
_entry.id   AF-A0A6A6XYJ1-F1
#
_cell.length_a   1.000
_cell.length_b   1.000
_cell.length_c   1.000
_cell.angle_alpha   90.00
_cell.angle_beta   90.00
_cell.angle_gamma   90.00
#
_symmetry.space_group_name_H-M   'P 1'
#
loop_
_entity.id
_entity.type
_entity.pdbx_description
1 polymer ?
#
loop_
_entity_poly.entity_id
_entity_poly.type
_entity_poly.pdbx_seq_one_letter_code
_entity_poly.pdbx_strand_id
1 'polypeptide(L)'
;NIFFHPLSKVPGPRAWSASRLPYAHALFRGAMIPDLQKLRRRYGPILRTAPDEVTFAHPKAWADIFQPRPRQQQYLKDSLWWGALRTQEPIVLQYVSLSIERLREPTPADSPEGTVINIFPWLNYTKFDIFGDLAFGESFGCLQDSKYHPWIALIFNSIKAIAFLSAVKFFPLPLIPRVLAHAFSDKALREREQHQGLAVEKVDRRLAVEHDGGKKEMSREENYSNLNLIILAGSETSAAAISGCTYHLAVNADIRRQVEGMIRAEKDITFESTSNMEFLDVVIHESMRKYPSQPIFTPRVAPTGVAADSANGDDGGNIPTGRLQLKAKFSRPDSFDPSRWLGNPGCGNGRRAVFKPFSVGHRNCIGKH
;
A
#
# COMPACT_ATOMS: atom_id res chain seq x y z
N ASN A 1 10.58 2.72 31.24
CA ASN A 1 9.63 2.75 30.11
C ASN A 1 8.22 2.24 30.42
N ILE A 2 8.02 1.21 31.26
CA ILE A 2 6.65 0.74 31.56
C ILE A 2 5.92 1.67 32.53
N PHE A 3 6.55 2.03 33.65
CA PHE A 3 5.89 2.74 34.75
C PHE A 3 6.02 4.27 34.69
N PHE A 4 7.17 4.76 34.24
CA PHE A 4 7.49 6.21 34.26
C PHE A 4 7.34 6.91 32.91
N HIS A 5 7.05 6.17 31.84
CA HIS A 5 6.82 6.78 30.53
C HIS A 5 5.44 7.47 30.52
N PRO A 6 5.25 8.58 29.80
CA PRO A 6 3.94 9.21 29.70
C PRO A 6 2.85 8.23 29.23
N LEU A 7 3.15 7.39 28.24
CA LEU A 7 2.26 6.31 27.76
C LEU A 7 2.06 5.13 28.74
N SER A 8 2.52 5.20 29.99
CA SER A 8 2.34 4.12 31.00
C SER A 8 0.88 3.80 31.30
N LYS A 9 -0.02 4.79 31.12
CA LYS A 9 -1.46 4.65 31.34
C LYS A 9 -2.20 3.97 30.18
N VAL A 10 -1.58 3.87 29.00
CA VAL A 10 -2.20 3.25 27.83
C VAL A 10 -2.10 1.72 27.97
N PRO A 11 -3.22 0.98 27.84
CA PRO A 11 -3.21 -0.46 28.01
C PRO A 11 -2.36 -1.14 26.93
N GLY A 12 -1.64 -2.21 27.28
CA GLY A 12 -0.84 -2.98 26.34
C GLY A 12 -0.08 -4.12 27.01
N PRO A 13 0.43 -5.09 26.23
CA PRO A 13 1.26 -6.16 26.77
C PRO A 13 2.56 -5.57 27.35
N ARG A 14 2.91 -5.94 28.58
CA ARG A 14 4.13 -5.47 29.25
C ARG A 14 5.39 -5.62 28.38
N ALA A 15 5.53 -6.76 27.68
CA ALA A 15 6.67 -6.99 26.79
C ALA A 15 6.75 -5.99 25.61
N TRP A 16 5.61 -5.66 25.00
CA TRP A 16 5.53 -4.70 23.89
C TRP A 16 5.70 -3.26 24.41
N SER A 17 5.13 -2.93 25.57
CA SER A 17 5.29 -1.61 26.20
C SER A 17 6.70 -1.37 26.75
N ALA A 18 7.44 -2.43 27.08
CA ALA A 18 8.81 -2.35 27.58
C ALA A 18 9.85 -2.26 26.45
N SER A 19 9.56 -2.89 25.30
CA SER A 19 10.55 -3.09 24.24
C SER A 19 9.89 -3.28 22.86
N ARG A 20 10.61 -2.89 21.81
CA ARG A 20 10.23 -3.13 20.41
C ARG A 20 10.56 -4.56 19.93
N LEU A 21 11.19 -5.40 20.75
CA LEU A 21 11.54 -6.78 20.36
C LEU A 21 10.33 -7.63 19.94
N PRO A 22 9.18 -7.63 20.65
CA PRO A 22 8.01 -8.38 20.20
C PRO A 22 7.42 -7.85 18.89
N TYR A 23 7.48 -6.52 18.68
CA TYR A 23 7.08 -5.88 17.43
C TYR A 23 7.97 -6.35 16.28
N ALA A 24 9.29 -6.27 16.45
CA ALA A 24 10.27 -6.74 15.46
C ALA A 24 10.07 -8.22 15.15
N HIS A 25 9.86 -9.05 16.17
CA HIS A 25 9.58 -10.47 16.01
C HIS A 25 8.29 -10.75 15.22
N ALA A 26 7.20 -10.01 15.51
CA ALA A 26 5.96 -10.12 14.76
C ALA A 26 6.11 -9.66 13.30
N LEU A 27 6.94 -8.64 13.05
CA LEU A 27 7.28 -8.16 11.71
C LEU A 27 8.06 -9.24 10.94
N PHE A 28 9.08 -9.84 11.55
CA PHE A 28 9.90 -10.89 10.94
C PHE A 28 9.12 -12.16 10.62
N ARG A 29 8.15 -12.54 11.46
CA ARG A 29 7.26 -13.67 11.17
C ARG A 29 6.15 -13.35 10.16
N GLY A 30 6.03 -12.10 9.70
CA GLY A 30 4.89 -11.67 8.87
C GLY A 30 3.54 -11.74 9.59
N ALA A 31 3.53 -11.78 10.93
CA ALA A 31 2.35 -12.02 11.74
C ALA A 31 1.81 -10.75 12.44
N MET A 32 2.32 -9.58 12.06
CA MET A 32 1.96 -8.30 12.68
C MET A 32 0.44 -8.07 12.71
N ILE A 33 -0.27 -8.32 11.60
CA ILE A 33 -1.73 -8.10 11.54
C ILE A 33 -2.48 -9.07 12.46
N PRO A 34 -2.34 -10.41 12.35
CA PRO A 34 -2.97 -11.33 13.30
C PRO A 34 -2.65 -11.04 14.77
N ASP A 35 -1.40 -10.69 15.07
CA ASP A 35 -0.98 -10.43 16.46
C ASP A 35 -1.59 -9.15 17.00
N LEU A 36 -1.58 -8.04 16.25
CA LEU A 36 -2.29 -6.81 16.63
C LEU A 36 -3.79 -7.05 16.81
N GLN A 37 -4.42 -7.92 16.00
CA GLN A 37 -5.82 -8.30 16.19
C GLN A 37 -6.06 -9.06 17.50
N LYS A 38 -5.18 -10.01 17.86
CA LYS A 38 -5.24 -10.72 19.14
C LYS A 38 -5.08 -9.75 20.31
N LEU A 39 -4.11 -8.84 20.22
CA LEU A 39 -3.87 -7.83 21.24
C LEU A 39 -5.09 -6.90 21.40
N ARG A 40 -5.68 -6.46 20.29
CA ARG A 40 -6.88 -5.62 20.30
C ARG A 40 -8.09 -6.26 20.94
N ARG A 41 -8.30 -7.56 20.72
CA ARG A 41 -9.37 -8.31 21.40
C ARG A 41 -9.18 -8.34 22.92
N ARG A 42 -7.94 -8.27 23.40
CA ARG A 42 -7.60 -8.34 24.83
C ARG A 42 -7.53 -6.97 25.52
N TYR A 43 -6.94 -5.97 24.86
CA TYR A 43 -6.63 -4.66 25.46
C TYR A 43 -7.53 -3.54 24.98
N GLY A 44 -8.40 -3.79 23.99
CA GLY A 44 -9.33 -2.79 23.46
C GLY A 44 -8.80 -2.02 22.24
N PRO A 45 -9.56 -1.02 21.78
CA PRO A 45 -9.33 -0.33 20.50
C PRO A 45 -8.11 0.61 20.51
N ILE A 46 -7.65 1.07 21.67
CA ILE A 46 -6.46 1.92 21.81
C ILE A 46 -5.49 1.13 22.67
N LEU A 47 -4.32 0.77 22.13
CA LEU A 47 -3.32 0.02 22.89
C LEU A 47 -1.88 0.37 22.52
N ARG A 48 -0.99 0.29 23.51
CA ARG A 48 0.44 0.53 23.39
C ARG A 48 1.14 -0.70 22.82
N THR A 49 1.85 -0.52 21.71
CA THR A 49 2.53 -1.58 20.94
C THR A 49 4.05 -1.41 20.88
N ALA A 50 4.57 -0.30 21.39
CA ALA A 50 5.99 -0.12 21.64
C ALA A 50 6.18 0.79 22.85
N PRO A 51 7.42 1.01 23.34
CA PRO A 51 7.68 2.00 24.37
C PRO A 51 7.12 3.39 24.03
N ASP A 52 7.24 3.80 22.78
CA ASP A 52 6.93 5.12 22.23
C ASP A 52 5.84 5.05 21.14
N GLU A 53 5.06 3.95 21.09
CA GLU A 53 4.06 3.73 20.04
C GLU A 53 2.70 3.27 20.58
N VAL A 54 1.65 3.93 20.10
CA VAL A 54 0.25 3.59 20.36
C VAL A 54 -0.47 3.28 19.05
N THR A 55 -1.27 2.22 19.05
CA THR A 55 -2.18 1.91 17.94
C THR A 55 -3.61 2.31 18.26
N PHE A 56 -4.27 2.95 17.29
CA PHE A 56 -5.64 3.42 17.44
C PHE A 56 -6.62 2.65 16.54
N ALA A 57 -7.80 2.36 17.08
CA ALA A 57 -8.93 1.72 16.40
C ALA A 57 -10.23 2.50 16.54
N HIS A 58 -10.12 3.82 16.50
CA HIS A 58 -11.20 4.70 16.82
C HIS A 58 -11.42 5.71 15.69
N PRO A 59 -12.66 5.95 15.22
CA PRO A 59 -12.93 6.88 14.12
C PRO A 59 -12.36 8.29 14.39
N LYS A 60 -12.49 8.79 15.63
CA LYS A 60 -11.97 10.11 16.02
C LYS A 60 -10.46 10.23 15.84
N ALA A 61 -9.71 9.14 16.01
CA ALA A 61 -8.26 9.15 15.88
C ALA A 61 -7.78 9.61 14.49
N TRP A 62 -8.57 9.37 13.43
CA TRP A 62 -8.26 9.92 12.11
C TRP A 62 -8.32 11.45 12.09
N ALA A 63 -9.38 12.02 12.68
CA ALA A 63 -9.55 13.47 12.74
C ALA A 63 -8.50 14.13 13.65
N ASP A 64 -8.13 13.47 14.75
CA ASP A 64 -7.21 14.06 15.72
C ASP A 64 -5.73 13.90 15.30
N ILE A 65 -5.34 12.74 14.76
CA ILE A 65 -3.93 12.46 14.41
C ILE A 65 -3.53 13.11 13.08
N PHE A 66 -4.44 13.18 12.11
CA PHE A 66 -4.13 13.65 10.75
C PHE A 66 -4.46 15.14 10.52
N GLN A 67 -4.56 15.93 11.58
CA GLN A 67 -4.77 17.38 11.46
C GLN A 67 -3.62 18.06 10.69
N PRO A 68 -3.92 19.04 9.83
CA PRO A 68 -2.90 19.86 9.18
C PRO A 68 -2.00 20.55 10.21
N ARG A 69 -0.68 20.53 9.99
CA ARG A 69 0.27 21.25 10.84
C ARG A 69 0.65 22.58 10.19
N PRO A 70 0.49 23.73 10.87
CA PRO A 70 0.75 25.05 10.29
C PRO A 70 2.15 25.24 9.69
N ARG A 71 3.16 24.48 10.14
CA ARG A 71 4.56 24.59 9.71
C ARG A 71 5.06 23.43 8.84
N GLN A 72 4.19 22.49 8.47
CA GLN A 72 4.61 21.34 7.66
C GLN A 72 4.30 21.62 6.18
N GLN A 73 5.34 21.95 5.42
CA GLN A 73 5.22 22.09 3.97
C GLN A 73 4.81 20.76 3.34
N GLN A 74 3.97 20.83 2.31
CA GLN A 74 3.67 19.67 1.47
C GLN A 74 4.92 19.31 0.67
N TYR A 75 5.15 18.01 0.48
CA TYR A 75 6.18 17.58 -0.47
C TYR A 75 5.80 18.07 -1.85
N LEU A 76 6.80 18.51 -2.62
CA LEU A 76 6.60 18.82 -4.02
C LEU A 76 6.07 17.57 -4.71
N LYS A 77 4.98 17.76 -5.45
CA LYS A 77 4.49 16.73 -6.37
C LYS A 77 5.27 16.90 -7.65
N ASP A 78 5.89 15.82 -8.07
CA ASP A 78 6.55 15.76 -9.37
C ASP A 78 5.58 16.20 -10.47
N SER A 79 5.89 17.30 -11.16
CA SER A 79 5.00 17.83 -12.20
C SER A 79 4.91 16.89 -13.39
N LEU A 80 5.92 16.05 -13.59
CA LEU A 80 5.98 15.09 -14.69
C LEU A 80 4.91 14.01 -14.55
N TRP A 81 4.83 13.42 -13.37
CA TRP A 81 3.80 12.45 -13.03
C TRP A 81 2.41 13.08 -12.90
N TRP A 82 2.31 14.26 -12.28
CA TRP A 82 1.04 14.84 -11.84
C TRP A 82 0.34 15.75 -12.85
N GLY A 83 1.07 16.41 -13.74
CA GLY A 83 0.49 17.28 -14.77
C GLY A 83 -0.28 16.52 -15.86
N ALA A 84 -0.15 15.19 -15.89
CA ALA A 84 -0.39 14.36 -17.06
C ALA A 84 -1.36 13.18 -16.83
N LEU A 85 -2.03 13.04 -15.67
CA LEU A 85 -2.83 11.83 -15.37
C LEU A 85 -3.83 11.43 -16.47
N ARG A 86 -4.50 12.39 -17.12
CA ARG A 86 -5.40 12.10 -18.26
C ARG A 86 -4.64 11.75 -19.54
N THR A 87 -3.44 12.29 -19.73
CA THR A 87 -2.60 11.97 -20.90
C THR A 87 -1.90 10.61 -20.76
N GLN A 88 -2.01 9.96 -19.60
CA GLN A 88 -1.47 8.61 -19.36
C GLN A 88 -2.40 7.48 -19.83
N GLU A 89 -3.66 7.79 -20.18
CA GLU A 89 -4.64 6.79 -20.61
C GLU A 89 -4.14 5.87 -21.75
N PRO A 90 -3.50 6.38 -22.82
CA PRO A 90 -3.01 5.51 -23.89
C PRO A 90 -1.99 4.48 -23.40
N ILE A 91 -1.08 4.89 -22.50
CA ILE A 91 -0.05 4.01 -21.92
C ILE A 91 -0.72 2.92 -21.09
N VAL A 92 -1.67 3.28 -20.23
CA VAL A 92 -2.38 2.31 -19.39
C VAL A 92 -3.18 1.33 -20.24
N LEU A 93 -3.95 1.82 -21.22
CA LEU A 93 -4.75 0.96 -22.09
C LEU A 93 -3.90 0.05 -22.98
N GLN A 94 -2.74 0.51 -23.45
CA GLN A 94 -1.79 -0.31 -24.19
C GLN A 94 -1.38 -1.54 -23.39
N TYR A 95 -0.92 -1.38 -22.14
CA TYR A 95 -0.48 -2.50 -21.32
C TYR A 95 -1.64 -3.37 -20.81
N VAL A 96 -2.82 -2.79 -20.57
CA VAL A 96 -4.03 -3.57 -20.24
C VAL A 96 -4.42 -4.46 -21.43
N SER A 97 -4.41 -3.90 -22.65
CA SER A 97 -4.72 -4.65 -23.87
C SER A 97 -3.70 -5.77 -24.11
N LEU A 98 -2.40 -5.46 -23.97
CA LEU A 98 -1.34 -6.46 -24.08
C LEU A 98 -1.49 -7.58 -23.03
N SER A 99 -1.87 -7.22 -21.80
CA SER A 99 -2.14 -8.22 -20.75
C SER A 99 -3.26 -9.17 -21.15
N ILE A 100 -4.35 -8.64 -21.68
CA ILE A 100 -5.49 -9.44 -22.16
C ILE A 100 -5.09 -10.31 -23.35
N GLU A 101 -4.34 -9.76 -24.31
CA GLU A 101 -3.81 -10.49 -25.46
C GLU A 101 -2.95 -11.68 -25.01
N ARG A 102 -1.97 -11.43 -24.13
CA ARG A 102 -1.08 -12.49 -23.60
C ARG A 102 -1.84 -13.56 -22.82
N LEU A 103 -2.90 -13.19 -22.10
CA LEU A 103 -3.77 -14.11 -21.38
C LEU A 103 -4.68 -14.96 -22.29
N ARG A 104 -4.92 -14.52 -23.53
CA ARG A 104 -5.72 -15.24 -24.54
C ARG A 104 -4.89 -16.17 -25.43
N GLU A 105 -3.57 -16.05 -25.40
CA GLU A 105 -2.70 -16.87 -26.23
C GLU A 105 -2.79 -18.35 -25.84
N PRO A 106 -2.85 -19.26 -26.84
CA PRO A 106 -2.88 -20.68 -26.57
C PRO A 106 -1.63 -21.14 -25.83
N THR A 107 -1.80 -21.96 -24.81
CA THR A 107 -0.69 -22.56 -24.06
C THR A 107 -0.72 -24.08 -24.17
N PRO A 108 0.44 -24.76 -24.02
CA PRO A 108 0.46 -26.23 -23.95
C PRO A 108 -0.34 -26.81 -22.78
N ALA A 109 -0.71 -25.99 -21.79
CA ALA A 109 -1.52 -26.36 -20.64
C ALA A 109 -3.03 -26.23 -20.89
N ASP A 110 -3.44 -25.81 -22.08
CA ASP A 110 -4.84 -25.59 -22.41
C ASP A 110 -5.62 -26.91 -22.42
N SER A 111 -6.75 -26.90 -21.71
CA SER A 111 -7.74 -27.97 -21.73
C SER A 111 -9.02 -27.50 -22.43
N PRO A 112 -9.94 -28.40 -22.82
CA PRO A 112 -11.25 -28.01 -23.32
C PRO A 112 -12.03 -27.12 -22.34
N GLU A 113 -11.79 -27.25 -21.03
CA GLU A 113 -12.39 -26.41 -19.98
C GLU A 113 -11.63 -25.08 -19.76
N GLY A 114 -10.54 -24.84 -20.48
CA GLY A 114 -9.66 -23.67 -20.37
C GLY A 114 -8.41 -23.93 -19.51
N THR A 115 -7.72 -22.85 -19.15
CA THR A 115 -6.41 -22.92 -18.47
C THR A 115 -6.48 -22.27 -17.10
N VAL A 116 -6.08 -23.01 -16.06
CA VAL A 116 -5.99 -22.48 -14.70
C VAL A 116 -4.66 -21.75 -14.54
N ILE A 117 -4.73 -20.43 -14.35
CA ILE A 117 -3.56 -19.58 -14.15
C ILE A 117 -3.59 -18.90 -12.79
N ASN A 118 -2.40 -18.62 -12.25
CA ASN A 118 -2.27 -17.65 -11.17
C ASN A 118 -2.29 -16.23 -11.77
N ILE A 119 -3.36 -15.47 -11.53
CA ILE A 119 -3.52 -14.12 -12.08
C ILE A 119 -2.60 -13.08 -11.41
N PHE A 120 -2.10 -13.35 -10.20
CA PHE A 120 -1.34 -12.36 -9.43
C PHE A 120 -0.02 -11.93 -10.10
N PRO A 121 0.81 -12.85 -10.65
CA PRO A 121 1.96 -12.48 -11.48
C PRO A 121 1.58 -11.61 -12.68
N TRP A 122 0.52 -11.95 -13.42
CA TRP A 122 0.06 -11.18 -14.58
C TRP A 122 -0.32 -9.75 -14.22
N LEU A 123 -1.06 -9.56 -13.11
CA LEU A 123 -1.39 -8.23 -12.60
C LEU A 123 -0.14 -7.43 -12.24
N ASN A 124 0.87 -8.08 -11.67
CA ASN A 124 2.14 -7.42 -11.39
C ASN A 124 2.90 -7.10 -12.68
N TYR A 125 2.96 -7.99 -13.67
CA TYR A 125 3.60 -7.70 -14.96
C TYR A 125 3.00 -6.45 -15.60
N THR A 126 1.67 -6.40 -15.70
CA THR A 126 0.95 -5.23 -16.21
C THR A 126 1.29 -3.97 -15.43
N LYS A 127 1.30 -4.04 -14.10
CA LYS A 127 1.56 -2.86 -13.27
C LYS A 127 3.01 -2.40 -13.33
N PHE A 128 3.98 -3.30 -13.29
CA PHE A 128 5.39 -2.93 -13.43
C PHE A 128 5.68 -2.30 -14.79
N ASP A 129 5.11 -2.83 -15.87
CA ASP A 129 5.30 -2.24 -17.20
C ASP A 129 4.64 -0.86 -17.30
N ILE A 130 3.41 -0.68 -16.81
CA ILE A 130 2.75 0.63 -16.74
C ILE A 130 3.60 1.62 -15.93
N PHE A 131 3.97 1.29 -14.70
CA PHE A 131 4.69 2.22 -13.84
C PHE A 131 6.14 2.44 -14.28
N GLY A 132 6.76 1.47 -14.95
CA GLY A 132 8.06 1.64 -15.59
C GLY A 132 7.99 2.67 -16.71
N ASP A 133 7.01 2.54 -17.59
CA ASP A 133 6.81 3.49 -18.69
C ASP A 133 6.47 4.88 -18.16
N LEU A 134 5.55 4.96 -17.20
CA LEU A 134 5.17 6.24 -16.62
C LEU A 134 6.31 6.92 -15.83
N ALA A 135 7.15 6.17 -15.12
CA ALA A 135 8.23 6.74 -14.30
C ALA A 135 9.55 6.95 -15.06
N PHE A 136 9.87 6.08 -16.02
CA PHE A 136 11.17 6.06 -16.70
C PHE A 136 11.07 6.22 -18.23
N GLY A 137 9.86 6.17 -18.80
CA GLY A 137 9.65 6.26 -20.24
C GLY A 137 9.97 4.97 -20.98
N GLU A 138 10.09 3.86 -20.24
CA GLU A 138 10.39 2.55 -20.79
C GLU A 138 9.74 1.43 -19.99
N SER A 139 9.22 0.44 -20.70
CA SER A 139 8.68 -0.80 -20.11
C SER A 139 9.77 -1.63 -19.44
N PHE A 140 9.38 -2.52 -18.52
CA PHE A 140 10.26 -3.58 -18.04
C PHE A 140 10.21 -4.83 -18.93
N GLY A 141 9.26 -4.91 -19.87
CA GLY A 141 9.09 -6.06 -20.75
C GLY A 141 8.43 -7.26 -20.07
N CYS A 142 7.79 -7.08 -18.91
CA CYS A 142 7.29 -8.19 -18.10
C CYS A 142 6.15 -8.95 -18.78
N LEU A 143 5.25 -8.24 -19.45
CA LEU A 143 4.14 -8.84 -20.19
C LEU A 143 4.62 -9.58 -21.44
N GLN A 144 5.51 -8.95 -22.22
CA GLN A 144 6.09 -9.51 -23.44
C GLN A 144 6.77 -10.85 -23.13
N ASP A 145 7.63 -10.85 -22.11
CA ASP A 145 8.38 -12.04 -21.72
C ASP A 145 7.60 -12.99 -20.80
N SER A 146 6.42 -12.57 -20.32
CA SER A 146 5.60 -13.30 -19.33
C SER A 146 6.38 -13.72 -18.09
N LYS A 147 7.32 -12.88 -17.66
CA LYS A 147 8.20 -13.12 -16.52
C LYS A 147 8.57 -11.80 -15.85
N TYR A 148 8.97 -11.88 -14.58
CA TYR A 148 9.49 -10.70 -13.89
C TYR A 148 10.84 -10.29 -14.48
N HIS A 149 10.98 -8.99 -14.79
CA HIS A 149 12.30 -8.42 -15.07
C HIS A 149 13.23 -8.62 -13.86
N PRO A 150 14.51 -8.99 -14.04
CA PRO A 150 15.44 -9.29 -12.94
C PRO A 150 15.53 -8.18 -11.89
N TRP A 151 15.41 -6.93 -12.31
CA TRP A 151 15.42 -5.78 -11.41
C TRP A 151 14.25 -5.77 -10.42
N ILE A 152 13.09 -6.33 -10.77
CA ILE A 152 11.93 -6.42 -9.86
C ILE A 152 12.23 -7.35 -8.67
N ALA A 153 13.00 -8.42 -8.90
CA ALA A 153 13.44 -9.29 -7.81
C ALA A 153 14.35 -8.54 -6.83
N LEU A 154 15.24 -7.67 -7.33
CA LEU A 154 16.08 -6.81 -6.50
C LEU A 154 15.25 -5.84 -5.67
N ILE A 155 14.16 -5.29 -6.23
CA ILE A 155 13.21 -4.44 -5.52
C ILE A 155 12.66 -5.18 -4.28
N PHE A 156 12.08 -6.37 -4.47
CA PHE A 156 11.47 -7.11 -3.35
C PHE A 156 12.48 -7.53 -2.28
N ASN A 157 13.71 -7.89 -2.66
CA ASN A 157 14.76 -8.23 -1.70
C ASN A 157 15.23 -7.00 -0.93
N SER A 158 15.33 -5.83 -1.58
CA SER A 158 15.71 -4.58 -0.91
C SER A 158 14.71 -4.19 0.20
N ILE A 159 13.41 -4.47 0.03
CA ILE A 159 12.37 -4.21 1.04
C ILE A 159 12.61 -5.06 2.28
N LYS A 160 12.91 -6.36 2.10
CA LYS A 160 13.24 -7.26 3.21
C LYS A 160 14.47 -6.77 3.97
N ALA A 161 15.48 -6.28 3.26
CA ALA A 161 16.67 -5.68 3.86
C ALA A 161 16.34 -4.42 4.67
N ILE A 162 15.50 -3.52 4.14
CA ILE A 162 15.04 -2.33 4.86
C ILE A 162 14.28 -2.71 6.14
N ALA A 163 13.36 -3.68 6.05
CA ALA A 163 12.60 -4.15 7.22
C ALA A 163 13.53 -4.72 8.30
N PHE A 164 14.53 -5.53 7.90
CA PHE A 164 15.52 -6.08 8.80
C PHE A 164 16.37 -5.00 9.47
N LEU A 165 16.98 -4.11 8.68
CA LEU A 165 17.80 -3.02 9.21
C LEU A 165 16.99 -2.09 10.13
N SER A 166 15.71 -1.86 9.83
CA SER A 166 14.82 -1.08 10.69
C SER A 166 14.57 -1.78 12.02
N ALA A 167 14.37 -3.09 12.02
CA ALA A 167 14.18 -3.88 13.23
C ALA A 167 15.46 -3.96 14.09
N VAL A 168 16.63 -4.08 13.44
CA VAL A 168 17.94 -4.15 14.11
C VAL A 168 18.23 -2.91 14.96
N LYS A 169 17.82 -1.71 14.51
CA LYS A 169 18.00 -0.46 15.27
C LYS A 169 17.35 -0.47 16.65
N PHE A 170 16.42 -1.39 16.91
CA PHE A 170 15.70 -1.49 18.17
C PHE A 170 16.32 -2.49 19.17
N PHE A 171 17.43 -3.14 18.82
CA PHE A 171 18.13 -4.03 19.74
C PHE A 171 19.05 -3.21 20.68
N PRO A 172 18.92 -3.37 22.01
CA PRO A 172 19.56 -2.48 22.99
C PRO A 172 21.07 -2.68 23.14
N LEU A 173 21.65 -3.76 22.61
CA LEU A 173 23.07 -4.08 22.74
C LEU A 173 23.81 -3.78 21.44
N PRO A 174 24.82 -2.89 21.41
CA PRO A 174 25.48 -2.45 20.17
C PRO A 174 26.20 -3.56 19.39
N LEU A 175 26.56 -4.66 20.04
CA LEU A 175 27.13 -5.84 19.38
C LEU A 175 26.10 -6.60 18.53
N ILE A 176 24.83 -6.64 18.95
CA ILE A 176 23.79 -7.41 18.26
C ILE A 176 23.51 -6.83 16.87
N PRO A 177 23.32 -5.51 16.68
CA PRO A 177 23.23 -4.91 15.35
C PRO A 177 24.42 -5.17 14.45
N ARG A 178 25.65 -5.17 14.99
CA ARG A 178 26.87 -5.42 14.20
C ARG A 178 26.93 -6.87 13.72
N VAL A 179 26.65 -7.82 14.62
CA VAL A 179 26.60 -9.26 14.28
C VAL A 179 25.43 -9.57 13.35
N LEU A 180 24.24 -9.02 13.61
CA LEU A 180 23.06 -9.21 12.76
C LEU A 180 23.23 -8.55 11.39
N ALA A 181 23.87 -7.39 11.28
CA ALA A 181 24.18 -6.75 10.00
C ALA A 181 25.23 -7.52 9.20
N HIS A 182 26.23 -8.15 9.86
CA HIS A 182 27.17 -9.06 9.20
C HIS A 182 26.53 -10.41 8.83
N ALA A 183 25.60 -10.92 9.65
CA ALA A 183 24.87 -12.16 9.38
C ALA A 183 23.80 -11.96 8.30
N PHE A 184 23.28 -10.74 8.14
CA PHE A 184 22.46 -10.37 6.99
C PHE A 184 23.37 -10.27 5.77
N SER A 185 23.13 -11.14 4.78
CA SER A 185 24.10 -11.41 3.72
C SER A 185 24.60 -10.14 3.01
N ASP A 186 25.90 -10.06 2.73
CA ASP A 186 26.50 -9.11 1.77
C ASP A 186 25.73 -9.06 0.44
N LYS A 187 25.08 -10.16 0.08
CA LYS A 187 24.16 -10.24 -1.05
C LYS A 187 23.02 -9.22 -0.96
N ALA A 188 22.33 -9.10 0.16
CA ALA A 188 21.19 -8.18 0.30
C ALA A 188 21.60 -6.70 0.24
N LEU A 189 22.79 -6.37 0.75
CA LEU A 189 23.37 -5.03 0.61
C LEU A 189 23.77 -4.73 -0.84
N ARG A 190 24.45 -5.68 -1.51
CA ARG A 190 24.80 -5.56 -2.94
C ARG A 190 23.58 -5.46 -3.84
N GLU A 191 22.54 -6.25 -3.59
CA GLU A 191 21.28 -6.18 -4.34
C GLU A 191 20.57 -4.83 -4.14
N ARG A 192 20.65 -4.25 -2.94
CA ARG A 192 20.16 -2.89 -2.67
C ARG A 192 20.94 -1.85 -3.46
N GLU A 193 22.27 -1.91 -3.44
CA GLU A 193 23.13 -0.98 -4.20
C GLU A 193 22.88 -1.09 -5.70
N GLN A 194 22.79 -2.31 -6.23
CA GLN A 194 22.46 -2.56 -7.64
C GLN A 194 21.09 -1.99 -8.01
N HIS A 195 20.08 -2.20 -7.16
CA HIS A 195 18.75 -1.63 -7.37
C HIS A 195 18.79 -0.09 -7.41
N GLN A 196 19.54 0.54 -6.51
CA GLN A 196 19.71 2.00 -6.49
C GLN A 196 20.44 2.51 -7.74
N GLY A 197 21.51 1.83 -8.18
CA GLY A 197 22.25 2.20 -9.39
C GLY A 197 21.39 2.19 -10.64
N LEU A 198 20.60 1.12 -10.84
CA LEU A 198 19.69 1.01 -11.98
C LEU A 198 18.57 2.07 -11.94
N ALA A 199 18.08 2.43 -10.75
CA ALA A 199 17.09 3.50 -10.62
C ALA A 199 17.68 4.84 -11.08
N VAL A 200 18.88 5.18 -10.61
CA VAL A 200 19.58 6.41 -10.99
C VAL A 200 19.80 6.48 -12.49
N GLU A 201 20.32 5.41 -13.11
CA GLU A 201 20.58 5.37 -14.55
C GLU A 201 19.31 5.67 -15.37
N LYS A 202 18.18 5.04 -15.04
CA LYS A 202 16.93 5.25 -15.78
C LYS A 202 16.34 6.63 -15.59
N VAL A 203 16.41 7.18 -14.37
CA VAL A 203 15.98 8.56 -14.12
C VAL A 203 16.84 9.54 -14.90
N ASP A 204 18.15 9.36 -14.92
CA ASP A 204 19.04 10.24 -15.69
C ASP A 204 18.73 10.20 -17.19
N ARG A 205 18.43 9.01 -17.74
CA ARG A 205 18.01 8.88 -19.15
C ARG A 205 16.69 9.61 -19.43
N ARG A 206 15.70 9.51 -18.54
CA ARG A 206 14.42 10.23 -18.65
C ARG A 206 14.65 11.74 -18.65
N LEU A 207 15.39 12.24 -17.65
CA LEU A 207 15.67 13.67 -17.49
C LEU A 207 16.53 14.26 -18.62
N ALA A 208 17.28 13.44 -19.36
CA ALA A 208 18.07 13.89 -20.50
C ALA A 208 17.23 14.21 -21.76
N VAL A 209 16.02 13.67 -21.86
CA VAL A 209 15.15 13.81 -23.05
C VAL A 209 14.06 14.88 -22.85
N GLU A 210 13.78 15.26 -21.60
CA GLU A 210 12.74 16.24 -21.27
C GLU A 210 13.34 17.64 -21.07
N HIS A 211 12.77 18.65 -21.74
CA HIS A 211 13.24 20.03 -21.65
C HIS A 211 12.57 20.81 -20.51
N ASP A 212 13.42 21.57 -19.82
CA ASP A 212 13.20 22.43 -18.65
C ASP A 212 11.89 23.23 -18.67
N GLY A 213 10.96 22.83 -17.81
CA GLY A 213 9.61 23.38 -17.71
C GLY A 213 9.41 24.39 -16.59
N GLY A 214 10.43 25.18 -16.22
CA GLY A 214 10.32 26.47 -15.51
C GLY A 214 9.55 26.53 -14.17
N LYS A 215 9.20 25.40 -13.54
CA LYS A 215 8.57 25.34 -12.21
C LYS A 215 9.62 24.95 -11.18
N LYS A 216 9.45 25.35 -9.91
CA LYS A 216 10.37 25.02 -8.81
C LYS A 216 10.73 23.52 -8.82
N GLU A 217 11.94 23.23 -9.28
CA GLU A 217 12.35 21.87 -9.65
C GLU A 217 12.77 21.07 -8.41
N MET A 218 12.42 19.79 -8.41
CA MET A 218 12.99 18.82 -7.48
C MET A 218 14.47 18.62 -7.84
N SER A 219 15.32 18.43 -6.83
CA SER A 219 16.71 18.05 -7.08
C SER A 219 16.80 16.70 -7.78
N ARG A 220 17.95 16.38 -8.39
CA ARG A 220 18.19 15.05 -8.99
C ARG A 220 18.03 13.93 -7.97
N GLU A 221 18.51 14.13 -6.75
CA GLU A 221 18.37 13.18 -5.64
C GLU A 221 16.90 13.00 -5.22
N GLU A 222 16.12 14.07 -5.25
CA GLU A 222 14.68 14.02 -5.05
C GLU A 222 13.98 13.25 -6.18
N ASN A 223 14.39 13.45 -7.45
CA ASN A 223 13.90 12.67 -8.58
C ASN A 223 14.21 11.17 -8.44
N TYR A 224 15.45 10.81 -8.12
CA TYR A 224 15.84 9.41 -7.87
C TYR A 224 15.00 8.76 -6.79
N SER A 225 14.75 9.48 -5.70
CA SER A 225 13.96 8.98 -4.57
C SER A 225 12.48 8.84 -4.91
N ASN A 226 11.89 9.82 -5.60
CA ASN A 226 10.47 9.83 -5.94
C ASN A 226 10.12 8.78 -7.01
N LEU A 227 10.87 8.71 -8.12
CA LEU A 227 10.56 7.79 -9.22
C LEU A 227 10.77 6.33 -8.80
N ASN A 228 11.79 6.06 -7.98
CA ASN A 228 11.97 4.74 -7.40
C ASN A 228 10.80 4.34 -6.46
N LEU A 229 10.30 5.29 -5.67
CA LEU A 229 9.15 5.06 -4.81
C LEU A 229 7.87 4.80 -5.62
N ILE A 230 7.65 5.53 -6.72
CA ILE A 230 6.45 5.42 -7.55
C ILE A 230 6.31 4.01 -8.13
N ILE A 231 7.39 3.41 -8.64
CA ILE A 231 7.32 2.05 -9.20
C ILE A 231 7.01 1.03 -8.13
N LEU A 232 7.70 1.11 -7.00
CA LEU A 232 7.47 0.18 -5.91
C LEU A 232 6.04 0.31 -5.34
N ALA A 233 5.66 1.53 -4.98
CA ALA A 233 4.39 1.80 -4.31
C ALA A 233 3.20 1.64 -5.26
N GLY A 234 3.35 2.03 -6.52
CA GLY A 234 2.30 1.96 -7.52
C GLY A 234 2.03 0.54 -8.03
N SER A 235 3.09 -0.24 -8.26
CA SER A 235 2.94 -1.52 -8.95
C SER A 235 2.33 -2.61 -8.06
N GLU A 236 3.01 -2.93 -6.96
CA GLU A 236 2.63 -4.07 -6.10
C GLU A 236 1.29 -3.83 -5.39
N THR A 237 1.09 -2.62 -4.81
CA THR A 237 -0.10 -2.34 -4.01
C THR A 237 -1.38 -2.36 -4.86
N SER A 238 -1.30 -1.85 -6.09
CA SER A 238 -2.41 -1.86 -7.04
C SER A 238 -2.68 -3.28 -7.55
N ALA A 239 -1.64 -4.05 -7.87
CA ALA A 239 -1.78 -5.45 -8.28
C ALA A 239 -2.44 -6.29 -7.16
N ALA A 240 -2.05 -6.08 -5.90
CA ALA A 240 -2.66 -6.74 -4.75
C ALA A 240 -4.14 -6.33 -4.58
N ALA A 241 -4.47 -5.06 -4.68
CA ALA A 241 -5.86 -4.59 -4.58
C ALA A 241 -6.75 -5.16 -5.70
N ILE A 242 -6.25 -5.16 -6.94
CA ILE A 242 -6.96 -5.73 -8.10
C ILE A 242 -7.11 -7.24 -7.93
N SER A 243 -6.07 -7.96 -7.47
CA SER A 243 -6.14 -9.40 -7.21
C SER A 243 -7.24 -9.75 -6.22
N GLY A 244 -7.36 -9.00 -5.12
CA GLY A 244 -8.46 -9.15 -4.17
C GLY A 244 -9.84 -8.89 -4.80
N CYS A 245 -9.93 -7.89 -5.69
CA CYS A 245 -11.15 -7.57 -6.41
C CYS A 245 -11.54 -8.69 -7.39
N THR A 246 -10.58 -9.16 -8.20
CA THR A 246 -10.75 -10.27 -9.15
C THR A 246 -11.18 -11.54 -8.43
N TYR A 247 -10.58 -11.88 -7.28
CA TYR A 247 -11.02 -13.00 -6.47
C TYR A 247 -12.49 -12.85 -6.05
N HIS A 248 -12.87 -11.68 -5.54
CA HIS A 248 -14.25 -11.44 -5.10
C HIS A 248 -15.26 -11.45 -6.26
N LEU A 249 -14.88 -10.98 -7.45
CA LEU A 249 -15.71 -11.12 -8.66
C LEU A 249 -15.82 -12.58 -9.10
N ALA A 250 -14.72 -13.34 -9.07
CA ALA A 250 -14.70 -14.75 -9.49
C ALA A 250 -15.64 -15.63 -8.63
N VAL A 251 -15.71 -15.37 -7.32
CA VAL A 251 -16.53 -16.15 -6.38
C VAL A 251 -17.94 -15.59 -6.15
N ASN A 252 -18.30 -14.44 -6.73
CA ASN A 252 -19.64 -13.83 -6.63
C ASN A 252 -20.22 -13.56 -8.02
N ALA A 253 -20.77 -14.59 -8.66
CA ALA A 253 -21.24 -14.54 -10.05
C ALA A 253 -22.27 -13.45 -10.34
N ASP A 254 -23.18 -13.15 -9.40
CA ASP A 254 -24.19 -12.07 -9.58
C ASP A 254 -23.55 -10.70 -9.66
N ILE A 255 -22.60 -10.41 -8.76
CA ILE A 255 -21.87 -9.14 -8.74
C ILE A 255 -21.00 -9.02 -9.99
N ARG A 256 -20.35 -10.12 -10.41
CA ARG A 256 -19.57 -10.16 -11.65
C ARG A 256 -20.43 -9.85 -12.87
N ARG A 257 -21.57 -10.52 -13.03
CA ARG A 257 -22.51 -10.27 -14.14
C ARG A 257 -22.99 -8.83 -14.16
N GLN A 258 -23.27 -8.24 -12.99
CA GLN A 258 -23.70 -6.86 -12.91
C GLN A 258 -22.61 -5.89 -13.38
N VAL A 259 -21.34 -6.12 -13.01
CA VAL A 259 -20.20 -5.32 -13.49
C VAL A 259 -19.97 -5.52 -14.99
N GLU A 260 -19.94 -6.77 -15.46
CA GLU A 260 -19.76 -7.11 -16.88
C GLU A 260 -20.85 -6.47 -17.75
N GLY A 261 -22.10 -6.46 -17.27
CA GLY A 261 -23.23 -5.82 -17.95
C GLY A 261 -23.17 -4.29 -18.05
N MET A 262 -22.23 -3.63 -17.35
CA MET A 262 -21.99 -2.19 -17.49
C MET A 262 -21.15 -1.85 -18.72
N ILE A 263 -20.47 -2.83 -19.32
CA ILE A 263 -19.58 -2.67 -20.48
C ILE A 263 -20.25 -3.32 -21.69
N ARG A 264 -20.35 -2.59 -22.81
CA ARG A 264 -20.94 -3.14 -24.05
C ARG A 264 -19.89 -3.88 -24.88
N ALA A 265 -18.72 -3.28 -25.05
CA ALA A 265 -17.59 -3.87 -25.74
C ALA A 265 -16.26 -3.49 -25.07
N GLU A 266 -15.23 -4.31 -25.28
CA GLU A 266 -13.89 -4.10 -24.71
C GLU A 266 -13.27 -2.75 -25.10
N LYS A 267 -13.55 -2.27 -26.32
CA LYS A 267 -13.14 -0.94 -26.81
C LYS A 267 -13.79 0.25 -26.09
N ASP A 268 -14.88 0.01 -25.36
CA ASP A 268 -15.60 1.07 -24.61
C ASP A 268 -14.99 1.30 -23.23
N ILE A 269 -13.94 0.55 -22.86
CA ILE A 269 -13.21 0.71 -21.60
C ILE A 269 -12.22 1.88 -21.74
N THR A 270 -12.60 3.02 -21.17
CA THR A 270 -11.80 4.25 -21.14
C THR A 270 -11.73 4.78 -19.71
N PHE A 271 -10.84 5.72 -19.43
CA PHE A 271 -10.79 6.39 -18.13
C PHE A 271 -12.11 7.11 -17.83
N GLU A 272 -12.71 7.74 -18.85
CA GLU A 272 -14.01 8.39 -18.71
C GLU A 272 -15.13 7.39 -18.40
N SER A 273 -15.25 6.31 -19.18
CA SER A 273 -16.35 5.35 -19.01
C SER A 273 -16.27 4.64 -17.66
N THR A 274 -15.07 4.22 -17.25
CA THR A 274 -14.82 3.57 -15.96
C THR A 274 -14.99 4.52 -14.77
N SER A 275 -14.67 5.81 -14.90
CA SER A 275 -14.89 6.80 -13.83
C SER A 275 -16.35 7.01 -13.45
N ASN A 276 -17.28 6.70 -14.37
CA ASN A 276 -18.72 6.82 -14.17
C ASN A 276 -19.37 5.52 -13.64
N MET A 277 -18.60 4.46 -13.43
CA MET A 277 -19.11 3.16 -12.98
C MET A 277 -19.25 3.09 -11.45
N GLU A 278 -20.28 3.71 -10.89
CA GLU A 278 -20.52 3.75 -9.44
C GLU A 278 -20.57 2.35 -8.80
N PHE A 279 -21.18 1.37 -9.48
CA PHE A 279 -21.24 0.01 -8.96
C PHE A 279 -19.87 -0.68 -8.89
N LEU A 280 -19.00 -0.45 -9.89
CA LEU A 280 -17.63 -0.96 -9.87
C LEU A 280 -16.81 -0.32 -8.73
N ASP A 281 -16.97 0.99 -8.49
CA ASP A 281 -16.31 1.69 -7.40
C ASP A 281 -16.67 1.07 -6.02
N VAL A 282 -17.95 0.77 -5.78
CA VAL A 282 -18.35 0.14 -4.52
C VAL A 282 -17.87 -1.31 -4.38
N VAL A 283 -17.70 -2.03 -5.49
CA VAL A 283 -17.09 -3.37 -5.51
C VAL A 283 -15.60 -3.27 -5.14
N ILE A 284 -14.86 -2.30 -5.70
CA ILE A 284 -13.46 -2.05 -5.37
C ILE A 284 -13.33 -1.69 -3.88
N HIS A 285 -14.19 -0.80 -3.38
CA HIS A 285 -14.19 -0.43 -1.96
C HIS A 285 -14.50 -1.61 -1.03
N GLU A 286 -15.48 -2.46 -1.37
CA GLU A 286 -15.78 -3.66 -0.60
C GLU A 286 -14.63 -4.68 -0.65
N SER A 287 -13.96 -4.80 -1.79
CA SER A 287 -12.77 -5.62 -1.95
C SER A 287 -11.65 -5.14 -1.02
N MET A 288 -11.28 -3.86 -1.08
CA MET A 288 -10.24 -3.29 -0.22
C MET A 288 -10.61 -3.34 1.27
N ARG A 289 -11.90 -3.38 1.64
CA ARG A 289 -12.33 -3.60 3.03
C ARG A 289 -12.04 -5.03 3.49
N LYS A 290 -12.29 -6.02 2.62
CA LYS A 290 -12.08 -7.45 2.90
C LYS A 290 -10.63 -7.88 2.80
N TYR A 291 -9.93 -7.31 1.81
CA TYR A 291 -8.57 -7.55 1.38
C TYR A 291 -7.84 -6.21 1.19
N PRO A 292 -7.43 -5.54 2.28
CA PRO A 292 -6.64 -4.31 2.17
C PRO A 292 -5.23 -4.65 1.68
N SER A 293 -4.82 -4.09 0.54
CA SER A 293 -3.44 -4.21 0.04
C SER A 293 -2.43 -3.63 1.04
N GLN A 294 -2.80 -2.57 1.75
CA GLN A 294 -2.01 -2.00 2.85
C GLN A 294 -2.79 -2.02 4.17
N PRO A 295 -2.58 -3.02 5.04
CA PRO A 295 -3.33 -3.19 6.29
C PRO A 295 -2.78 -2.39 7.49
N ILE A 296 -1.54 -1.88 7.39
CA ILE A 296 -0.89 -0.99 8.37
C ILE A 296 -0.31 0.22 7.63
N PHE A 297 -0.55 1.42 8.17
CA PHE A 297 0.08 2.64 7.69
C PHE A 297 1.37 2.96 8.46
N THR A 298 2.15 3.88 7.89
CA THR A 298 3.31 4.42 8.59
C THR A 298 2.87 5.21 9.82
N PRO A 299 3.57 5.06 10.97
CA PRO A 299 3.27 5.85 12.15
C PRO A 299 3.29 7.35 11.86
N ARG A 300 2.46 8.10 12.58
CA ARG A 300 2.43 9.56 12.62
C ARG A 300 2.79 9.96 14.03
N VAL A 301 3.77 10.84 14.22
CA VAL A 301 3.91 11.54 15.52
C VAL A 301 2.60 12.26 15.77
N ALA A 302 1.95 12.12 16.92
CA ALA A 302 0.72 12.87 17.20
C ALA A 302 1.07 14.35 17.50
N PRO A 303 0.23 15.34 17.14
CA PRO A 303 0.40 16.69 17.67
C PRO A 303 0.34 16.66 19.21
N THR A 304 1.21 17.42 19.87
CA THR A 304 1.15 17.63 21.32
C THR A 304 -0.26 18.09 21.70
N GLY A 305 -0.94 17.37 22.59
CA GLY A 305 -2.34 17.68 22.95
C GLY A 305 -3.39 16.69 22.44
N VAL A 306 -3.17 16.04 21.28
CA VAL A 306 -4.12 15.01 20.78
C VAL A 306 -4.01 13.72 21.59
N ALA A 307 -2.82 13.48 22.16
CA ALA A 307 -2.64 12.54 23.23
C ALA A 307 -2.87 13.17 24.62
N ALA A 308 -3.24 14.45 24.79
CA ALA A 308 -3.39 15.03 26.13
C ALA A 308 -4.59 14.46 26.90
N ASP A 309 -5.64 13.97 26.22
CA ASP A 309 -6.69 13.19 26.88
C ASP A 309 -6.32 11.69 27.04
N SER A 310 -5.16 11.25 26.52
CA SER A 310 -4.69 9.86 26.61
C SER A 310 -3.16 9.68 26.72
N ALA A 311 -2.47 10.56 27.46
CA ALA A 311 -1.02 10.69 27.72
C ALA A 311 -0.17 11.65 26.85
N ASN A 312 0.30 12.74 27.48
CA ASN A 312 1.25 13.76 26.99
C ASN A 312 2.56 13.20 26.36
N GLY A 313 2.93 13.64 25.15
CA GLY A 313 4.29 13.46 24.62
C GLY A 313 4.39 13.39 23.09
N ASP A 314 5.58 13.67 22.53
CA ASP A 314 5.96 13.62 21.11
C ASP A 314 6.01 12.20 20.51
N ASP A 315 5.06 11.34 20.89
CA ASP A 315 5.05 9.91 20.57
C ASP A 315 4.36 9.61 19.22
N GLY A 316 4.79 8.51 18.59
CA GLY A 316 4.24 7.99 17.34
C GLY A 316 2.90 7.26 17.54
N GLY A 317 1.83 7.75 16.93
CA GLY A 317 0.58 7.02 16.75
C GLY A 317 0.54 6.29 15.41
N ASN A 318 0.30 4.99 15.42
CA ASN A 318 -0.06 4.24 14.22
C ASN A 318 -1.58 4.01 14.20
N ILE A 319 -2.23 4.17 13.05
CA ILE A 319 -3.62 3.75 12.87
C ILE A 319 -3.63 2.53 11.94
N PRO A 320 -3.63 1.29 12.48
CA PRO A 320 -3.71 0.10 11.64
C PRO A 320 -5.11 0.03 11.01
N THR A 321 -5.27 0.08 9.69
CA THR A 321 -6.57 -0.18 9.01
C THR A 321 -6.96 -1.66 9.01
N GLY A 322 -6.56 -2.41 10.05
CA GLY A 322 -6.76 -3.85 10.12
C GLY A 322 -8.23 -4.26 10.09
N ARG A 323 -8.47 -5.43 9.47
CA ARG A 323 -9.77 -6.14 9.31
C ARG A 323 -10.70 -6.05 10.52
N LEU A 324 -10.17 -6.08 11.75
CA LEU A 324 -10.95 -6.03 13.00
C LEU A 324 -11.60 -4.65 13.27
N GLN A 325 -10.97 -3.54 12.86
CA GLN A 325 -11.59 -2.20 12.98
C GLN A 325 -12.85 -2.10 12.11
N LEU A 326 -12.75 -2.67 10.91
CA LEU A 326 -13.84 -2.75 9.95
C LEU A 326 -14.89 -3.75 10.41
N LYS A 327 -14.55 -4.81 11.16
CA LYS A 327 -15.56 -5.74 11.68
C LYS A 327 -16.57 -5.09 12.64
N ALA A 328 -16.10 -4.30 13.60
CA ALA A 328 -16.95 -3.73 14.65
C ALA A 328 -17.91 -2.62 14.16
N LYS A 329 -17.67 -2.07 12.97
CA LYS A 329 -18.44 -0.93 12.41
C LYS A 329 -19.24 -1.28 11.16
N PHE A 330 -19.13 -2.52 10.67
CA PHE A 330 -19.85 -2.99 9.49
C PHE A 330 -20.80 -4.12 9.87
N SER A 331 -22.07 -4.01 9.48
CA SER A 331 -23.04 -5.10 9.62
C SER A 331 -22.64 -6.26 8.70
N ARG A 332 -22.75 -7.51 9.21
CA ARG A 332 -22.31 -8.73 8.52
C ARG A 332 -20.88 -8.58 7.95
N PRO A 333 -19.88 -8.27 8.78
CA PRO A 333 -18.56 -7.82 8.30
C PRO A 333 -17.78 -8.89 7.53
N ASP A 334 -18.16 -10.16 7.69
CA ASP A 334 -17.54 -11.27 6.98
C ASP A 334 -18.10 -11.50 5.58
N SER A 335 -19.33 -11.05 5.31
CA SER A 335 -19.93 -11.07 3.96
C SER A 335 -19.27 -10.06 3.02
N PHE A 336 -19.19 -10.41 1.74
CA PHE A 336 -18.85 -9.49 0.66
C PHE A 336 -20.16 -8.94 0.07
N ASP A 337 -20.45 -7.66 0.35
CA ASP A 337 -21.73 -7.04 -0.03
C ASP A 337 -21.48 -5.58 -0.42
N PRO A 338 -21.30 -5.28 -1.72
CA PRO A 338 -21.07 -3.93 -2.23
C PRO A 338 -22.22 -2.96 -2.00
N SER A 339 -23.47 -3.45 -1.89
CA SER A 339 -24.67 -2.61 -1.67
C SER A 339 -24.60 -1.80 -0.38
N ARG A 340 -23.71 -2.20 0.54
CA ARG A 340 -23.45 -1.52 1.80
C ARG A 340 -22.89 -0.09 1.61
N TRP A 341 -22.34 0.21 0.45
CA TRP A 341 -21.76 1.52 0.15
C TRP A 341 -22.77 2.48 -0.51
N LEU A 342 -23.89 1.94 -1.02
CA LEU A 342 -24.95 2.65 -1.74
C LEU A 342 -26.01 3.32 -0.82
N GLY A 343 -25.65 3.62 0.43
CA GLY A 343 -26.53 4.40 1.34
C GLY A 343 -27.73 3.64 1.93
N ASN A 344 -27.76 2.31 1.88
CA ASN A 344 -28.87 1.52 2.43
C ASN A 344 -29.16 1.79 3.93
N PRO A 345 -30.43 1.90 4.38
CA PRO A 345 -30.79 2.24 5.76
C PRO A 345 -30.31 1.23 6.83
N GLY A 346 -30.23 -0.07 6.49
CA GLY A 346 -29.75 -1.13 7.39
C GLY A 346 -28.22 -1.14 7.60
N CYS A 347 -27.56 -0.10 7.09
CA CYS A 347 -26.16 -0.15 6.74
C CYS A 347 -25.42 1.07 7.35
N GLY A 348 -25.35 1.12 8.69
CA GLY A 348 -25.00 2.28 9.52
C GLY A 348 -23.94 3.28 9.02
N ASN A 349 -24.21 4.57 9.29
CA ASN A 349 -23.52 5.76 8.77
C ASN A 349 -22.02 5.92 9.14
N GLY A 350 -21.48 5.10 10.06
CA GLY A 350 -20.10 5.23 10.56
C GLY A 350 -18.98 4.62 9.69
N ARG A 351 -19.31 4.02 8.54
CA ARG A 351 -18.40 3.20 7.72
C ARG A 351 -17.30 4.01 7.03
N ARG A 352 -17.69 5.11 6.40
CA ARG A 352 -16.78 6.03 5.69
C ARG A 352 -15.81 6.73 6.64
N ALA A 353 -16.16 6.82 7.92
CA ALA A 353 -15.31 7.43 8.94
C ALA A 353 -14.08 6.56 9.28
N VAL A 354 -14.19 5.23 9.16
CA VAL A 354 -13.10 4.29 9.51
C VAL A 354 -12.41 3.65 8.30
N PHE A 355 -13.10 3.58 7.17
CA PHE A 355 -12.54 3.00 5.95
C PHE A 355 -11.75 4.06 5.17
N LYS A 356 -10.43 4.06 5.36
CA LYS A 356 -9.47 4.96 4.72
C LYS A 356 -8.37 4.16 3.99
N PRO A 357 -8.70 3.41 2.92
CA PRO A 357 -7.75 2.54 2.22
C PRO A 357 -6.56 3.30 1.62
N PHE A 358 -6.77 4.59 1.31
CA PHE A 358 -5.75 5.50 0.80
C PHE A 358 -5.28 6.52 1.85
N SER A 359 -5.52 6.29 3.14
CA SER A 359 -5.24 7.26 4.21
C SER A 359 -5.98 8.60 4.01
N VAL A 360 -5.62 9.65 4.77
CA VAL A 360 -6.24 10.98 4.76
C VAL A 360 -5.21 12.11 4.91
N GLY A 361 -5.65 13.35 4.64
CA GLY A 361 -4.85 14.56 4.80
C GLY A 361 -3.80 14.74 3.70
N HIS A 362 -2.87 15.67 3.89
CA HIS A 362 -1.82 16.02 2.91
C HIS A 362 -0.81 14.91 2.60
N ARG A 363 -0.82 13.82 3.38
CA ARG A 363 0.01 12.63 3.19
C ARG A 363 -0.85 11.38 2.98
N ASN A 364 -2.02 11.55 2.35
CA ASN A 364 -2.78 10.43 1.81
C ASN A 364 -2.01 9.78 0.65
N CYS A 365 -2.48 8.64 0.16
CA CYS A 365 -1.87 7.96 -0.98
C CYS A 365 -1.84 8.91 -2.16
N ILE A 366 -0.62 9.16 -2.65
CA ILE A 366 -0.44 10.03 -3.80
C ILE A 366 -1.00 9.33 -5.04
N GLY A 367 -0.71 8.05 -5.28
CA GLY A 367 -1.23 7.26 -6.40
C GLY A 367 -2.65 6.73 -6.25
N LYS A 368 -3.57 7.49 -5.62
CA LYS A 368 -4.98 7.10 -5.49
C LYS A 368 -5.73 7.13 -6.83
N HIS A 369 -5.34 8.05 -7.71
CA HIS A 369 -6.10 8.46 -8.90
C HIS A 369 -5.72 7.68 -10.15
#